data_AF-K7NPL4-F1
#
_entry.id   AF-K7NPL4-F1
#
_cell.length_a   1.000
_cell.length_b   1.000
_cell.length_c   1.000
_cell.angle_alpha   90.00
_cell.angle_beta   90.00
_cell.angle_gamma   90.00
#
_symmetry.space_group_name_H-M   'P 1'
#
loop_
_entity.id
_entity.type
_entity.pdbx_description
1 polymer ?
#
loop_
_entity_poly.entity_id
_entity_poly.type
_entity_poly.pdbx_seq_one_letter_code
_entity_poly.pdbx_strand_id
1 'polypeptide(L)' 'EAGGDALADIIYGHHNPGGRLPVTWYPQDFVAKAPMTNMNMRPDRATGYPGRTYRFYTGATVYPFGYGLSYTTFSHT' A
#
# COMPACT_ATOMS: atom_id res chain seq x y z
N GLU A 1 12.65 -1.25 21.83
CA GLU A 1 11.64 -2.32 22.05
C GLU A 1 10.25 -1.79 22.43
N ALA A 2 9.97 -0.48 22.31
CA ALA A 2 8.70 0.15 22.72
C ALA A 2 7.52 -0.04 21.73
N GLY A 3 7.49 -1.14 20.97
CA GLY A 3 6.47 -1.34 19.93
C GLY A 3 5.07 -1.58 20.48
N GLY A 4 4.97 -2.34 21.58
CA GLY A 4 3.69 -2.64 22.23
C GLY A 4 3.04 -1.41 22.84
N ASP A 5 3.82 -0.60 23.56
CA ASP A 5 3.34 0.65 24.18
C ASP A 5 2.83 1.63 23.12
N ALA A 6 3.58 1.78 22.02
CA ALA A 6 3.16 2.64 20.90
C ALA A 6 1.84 2.19 20.26
N LEU A 7 1.59 0.88 20.17
CA LEU A 7 0.31 0.36 19.68
C LEU A 7 -0.84 0.64 20.65
N ALA A 8 -0.61 0.46 21.96
CA ALA A 8 -1.62 0.74 22.98
C ALA A 8 -2.02 2.23 22.98
N ASP A 9 -1.05 3.14 22.92
CA ASP A 9 -1.32 4.58 22.87
C ASP A 9 -2.13 5.01 21.65
N ILE A 10 -1.91 4.35 20.50
CA ILE A 10 -2.75 4.58 19.31
C ILE A 10 -4.16 4.05 19.55
N ILE A 11 -4.32 2.79 19.97
CA ILE A 11 -5.64 2.16 20.15
C ILE A 11 -6.51 2.92 21.16
N TYR A 12 -5.93 3.37 22.27
CA TYR A 12 -6.64 4.13 23.30
C TYR A 12 -6.77 5.63 22.98
N GLY A 13 -6.26 6.08 21.82
CA GLY A 13 -6.41 7.45 21.37
C GLY A 13 -5.51 8.46 22.09
N HIS A 14 -4.54 8.00 22.88
CA HIS A 14 -3.51 8.86 23.47
C HIS A 14 -2.63 9.49 22.38
N HIS A 15 -2.48 8.82 21.24
CA HIS A 15 -1.77 9.32 20.08
C HIS A 15 -2.60 9.20 18.80
N ASN A 16 -2.59 10.23 17.97
CA ASN A 16 -3.29 10.21 16.68
C ASN A 16 -2.41 9.53 15.60
N PRO A 17 -2.87 8.43 14.96
CA PRO A 17 -2.12 7.81 13.88
C PRO A 17 -2.03 8.73 12.66
N GLY A 18 -0.82 8.88 12.13
CA GLY A 18 -0.54 9.62 10.89
C GLY A 18 0.26 8.80 9.86
N GLY A 19 0.48 7.51 10.14
CA GLY A 19 1.23 6.62 9.26
C GLY A 19 0.52 6.37 7.94
N ARG A 20 1.29 6.28 6.86
CA ARG A 20 0.80 5.95 5.51
C ARG A 20 1.57 4.76 4.95
N LEU A 21 0.91 3.91 4.17
CA LEU A 21 1.51 2.71 3.62
C LEU A 21 2.65 3.05 2.65
N PRO A 22 3.89 2.56 2.88
CA PRO A 22 5.02 2.76 1.98
C PRO A 22 5.03 1.76 0.80
N VAL A 23 4.07 0.84 0.76
CA VAL A 23 3.93 -0.18 -0.30
C VAL A 23 2.47 -0.34 -0.68
N THR A 24 2.21 -0.76 -1.91
CA THR A 24 0.87 -1.11 -2.38
C THR A 24 0.53 -2.54 -1.95
N TRP A 25 -0.66 -2.74 -1.40
CA TRP A 25 -1.18 -4.07 -1.11
C TRP A 25 -1.93 -4.58 -2.35
N TYR A 26 -1.32 -5.54 -3.03
CA TYR A 26 -1.89 -6.19 -4.20
C TYR A 26 -2.85 -7.32 -3.80
N PRO A 27 -3.84 -7.66 -4.65
CA PRO A 27 -4.62 -8.87 -4.45
C PRO A 27 -3.75 -10.11 -4.65
N GLN A 28 -4.18 -11.24 -4.08
CA GLN A 28 -3.43 -12.50 -4.10
C GLN A 28 -3.05 -12.95 -5.52
N ASP A 29 -3.89 -12.70 -6.53
CA ASP A 29 -3.66 -13.11 -7.92
C ASP A 29 -2.47 -12.40 -8.58
N PHE A 30 -1.98 -11.30 -8.00
CA PHE A 30 -0.84 -10.55 -8.51
C PHE A 30 0.43 -11.39 -8.63
N VAL A 31 0.71 -12.25 -7.65
CA VAL A 31 1.93 -13.08 -7.66
C VAL A 31 1.93 -14.12 -8.78
N ALA A 32 0.74 -14.53 -9.26
CA ALA A 32 0.60 -15.41 -10.40
C ALA A 32 0.82 -14.68 -11.73
N LYS A 33 0.47 -13.38 -11.81
CA LYS A 33 0.58 -12.56 -13.01
C LYS A 33 1.94 -11.84 -13.16
N ALA A 34 2.67 -11.66 -12.06
CA ALA A 34 3.93 -10.92 -12.02
C ALA A 34 5.04 -11.74 -11.35
N PRO A 35 5.73 -12.64 -12.08
CA PRO A 35 6.84 -13.44 -11.54
C PRO A 35 7.88 -12.59 -10.83
N MET A 36 8.31 -12.97 -9.62
CA MET A 36 9.25 -12.16 -8.81
C MET A 36 10.61 -11.92 -9.49
N THR A 37 10.98 -12.79 -10.44
CA THR A 37 12.19 -12.70 -11.27
C THR A 37 12.10 -11.65 -12.39
N ASN A 38 10.90 -11.21 -12.77
CA ASN A 38 10.72 -10.21 -13.81
C ASN A 38 10.93 -8.80 -13.22
N MET A 39 11.98 -8.12 -13.68
CA MET A 39 12.37 -6.78 -13.23
C MET A 39 11.71 -5.64 -14.01
N ASN A 40 10.88 -5.95 -15.01
CA ASN A 40 10.15 -4.94 -15.77
C ASN A 40 9.18 -4.21 -14.85
N MET A 41 9.22 -2.87 -14.86
CA MET A 41 8.32 -2.08 -14.03
C MET A 41 7.00 -1.76 -14.74
N ARG A 42 7.05 -1.53 -16.05
CA ARG A 42 5.90 -1.09 -16.85
C ARG A 42 4.96 -2.25 -17.17
N PRO A 43 3.65 -2.00 -17.31
CA PRO A 43 2.72 -3.00 -17.78
C PRO A 43 3.01 -3.34 -19.24
N ASP A 44 2.79 -4.59 -19.61
CA ASP A 44 2.93 -5.07 -20.98
C ASP A 44 1.68 -5.87 -21.36
N ARG A 45 0.94 -5.35 -22.35
CA ARG A 45 -0.30 -5.96 -22.82
C ARG A 45 -0.05 -7.23 -23.64
N ALA A 46 1.10 -7.36 -24.30
CA ALA A 46 1.43 -8.54 -25.11
C ALA A 46 1.66 -9.78 -24.23
N THR A 47 2.26 -9.59 -23.05
CA THR A 47 2.54 -10.67 -22.10
C THR A 47 1.50 -10.78 -20.99
N GLY A 48 0.51 -9.87 -20.94
CA GLY A 48 -0.48 -9.80 -19.86
C GLY A 48 0.10 -9.31 -18.53
N TYR A 49 1.30 -8.73 -18.54
CA TYR A 49 2.00 -8.27 -17.36
C TYR A 49 1.36 -6.97 -16.83
N PRO A 50 0.88 -6.94 -15.58
CA PRO A 50 0.08 -5.82 -15.06
C PRO A 50 0.90 -4.60 -14.61
N GLY A 51 2.23 -4.66 -14.69
CA GLY A 51 3.13 -3.65 -14.13
C GLY A 51 3.36 -3.83 -12.63
N ARG A 52 4.33 -3.09 -12.09
CA ARG A 52 4.73 -3.15 -10.68
C ARG A 52 4.76 -1.77 -10.05
N THR A 53 4.66 -1.73 -8.73
CA THR A 53 4.60 -0.51 -7.90
C THR A 53 3.33 0.29 -8.13
N TYR A 54 3.01 1.19 -7.21
CA TYR A 54 1.88 2.11 -7.36
C TYR A 54 1.93 2.95 -8.64
N ARG A 55 3.13 3.16 -9.21
CA ARG A 55 3.33 4.04 -10.37
C ARG A 55 2.91 3.40 -11.69
N PHE A 56 3.09 2.09 -11.85
CA PHE A 56 2.90 1.41 -13.12
C PHE A 56 1.87 0.28 -13.08
N TYR A 57 1.44 -0.12 -11.89
CA TYR A 57 0.40 -1.12 -11.75
C TYR A 57 -0.94 -0.58 -12.23
N THR A 58 -1.57 -1.28 -13.17
CA THR A 58 -2.86 -0.89 -13.77
C THR A 58 -4.05 -1.70 -13.26
N GLY A 59 -3.82 -2.61 -12.30
CA GLY A 59 -4.86 -3.45 -11.73
C GLY A 59 -5.52 -2.88 -10.48
N ALA A 60 -6.42 -3.66 -9.86
CA ALA A 60 -7.07 -3.31 -8.62
C ALA A 60 -6.13 -3.47 -7.42
N THR A 61 -6.17 -2.53 -6.47
CA THR A 61 -5.38 -2.60 -5.22
C THR A 61 -6.31 -2.78 -4.02
N VAL A 62 -5.88 -3.53 -3.01
CA VAL A 62 -6.63 -3.68 -1.76
C VAL A 62 -6.44 -2.43 -0.91
N TYR A 63 -5.17 -2.03 -0.72
CA TYR A 63 -4.81 -0.74 -0.16
C TYR A 63 -3.75 -0.08 -1.05
N PRO A 64 -4.00 1.14 -1.55
CA PRO A 64 -3.05 1.83 -2.41
C PRO A 64 -1.83 2.32 -1.60
N PHE A 65 -0.75 2.61 -2.32
CA PHE A 65 0.39 3.30 -1.72
C PHE A 65 -0.05 4.66 -1.17
N GLY A 66 0.49 5.04 -0.02
CA GLY A 66 0.14 6.29 0.65
C GLY A 66 -1.20 6.26 1.37
N TYR A 67 -1.92 5.13 1.38
CA TYR A 67 -3.14 4.99 2.17
C TYR A 67 -2.82 5.08 3.67
N GLY A 68 -3.59 5.89 4.39
CA GLY A 68 -3.47 6.08 5.83
C GLY A 68 -4.65 6.91 6.33
N LEU A 69 -5.10 6.59 7.54
CA LEU A 69 -6.20 7.28 8.21
C LEU A 69 -5.67 8.03 9.42
N SER A 70 -6.46 8.98 9.90
CA SER A 70 -6.20 9.74 11.11
C SER A 70 -7.48 9.86 11.92
N TYR A 71 -7.37 10.12 13.23
CA TYR A 71 -8.52 10.38 14.10
C TYR A 71 -9.16 11.75 13.88
N THR A 72 -8.56 12.60 13.04
CA THR A 72 -9.12 13.90 12.64
C THR A 72 -9.36 13.97 11.14
N THR A 73 -10.17 14.93 10.72
CA THR A 73 -10.50 15.20 9.32
C THR A 73 -9.67 16.38 8.79
N PHE A 74 -9.08 16.22 7.61
CA PHE A 74 -8.30 17.27 6.95
C PHE A 74 -9.05 17.77 5.71
N SER A 75 -9.12 19.09 5.54
CA SER A 75 -9.60 19.72 4.31
C SER A 75 -8.39 20.22 3.53
N HIS A 76 -8.21 19.72 2.30
CA HIS A 76 -7.17 20.18 1.39
C HIS A 76 -7.80 21.14 0.38
N THR A 77 -7.39 22.41 0.41
CA THR A 77 -7.74 23.44 -0.58
C THR A 77 -6.61 23.66 -1.56
#